data_AF-A0A561UU51-F1
#
_entry.id   AF-A0A561UU51-F1
#
_cell.length_a   1.000
_cell.length_b   1.000
_cell.length_c   1.000
_cell.angle_alpha   90.00
_cell.angle_beta   90.00
_cell.angle_gamma   90.00
#
_symmetry.space_group_name_H-M   'P 1'
#
loop_
_entity.id
_entity.type
_entity.pdbx_description
1 polymer ?
#
loop_
_entity_poly.entity_id
_entity_poly.type
_entity_poly.pdbx_seq_one_letter_code
_entity_poly.pdbx_strand_id
1 'polypeptide(L)'
;MGAAGGGGRGGGHPAREFFTHHYTQVRASMAAMLRTEFGERLPGGLTPERAAPLLIATMDGLQYQWLLDPEAVDMPAAFQDFLRLLRPDAAQTSRPESADAPEAEGHDPAHD
;
A
#
# COMPACT_ATOMS: atom_id res chain seq x y z
N MET A 1 57.73 -11.56 16.29
CA MET A 1 56.86 -11.86 17.44
C MET A 1 56.19 -10.56 17.85
N GLY A 2 54.88 -10.43 17.68
CA GLY A 2 54.14 -9.19 17.96
C GLY A 2 52.81 -9.20 17.24
N ALA A 3 51.79 -9.69 17.94
CA ALA A 3 50.42 -9.83 17.47
C ALA A 3 49.63 -8.51 17.54
N ALA A 4 48.69 -8.31 16.62
CA ALA A 4 47.43 -7.54 16.71
C ALA A 4 46.89 -7.35 15.28
N GLY A 5 45.61 -7.43 14.93
CA GLY A 5 44.34 -7.73 15.61
C GLY A 5 43.41 -8.37 14.56
N GLY A 6 42.36 -9.10 14.89
CA GLY A 6 41.26 -8.65 15.73
C GLY A 6 40.31 -7.79 14.90
N GLY A 7 39.19 -8.36 14.41
CA GLY A 7 38.11 -7.54 13.86
C GLY A 7 37.14 -8.21 12.90
N GLY A 8 36.15 -8.93 13.44
CA GLY A 8 34.80 -9.00 12.87
C GLY A 8 34.62 -9.85 11.60
N ARG A 9 34.35 -11.15 11.76
CA ARG A 9 33.45 -11.83 10.82
C ARG A 9 32.07 -11.26 11.07
N GLY A 10 31.70 -10.25 10.28
CA GLY A 10 30.40 -9.57 10.33
C GLY A 10 29.28 -10.61 10.40
N GLY A 11 28.62 -10.67 11.56
CA GLY A 11 27.59 -11.63 11.90
C GLY A 11 26.24 -11.33 11.25
N GLY A 12 26.23 -11.08 9.93
CA GLY A 12 25.03 -11.02 9.13
C GLY A 12 24.89 -12.31 8.34
N HIS A 13 23.80 -13.05 8.54
CA HIS A 13 23.51 -14.20 7.68
C HIS A 13 23.38 -13.69 6.23
N PRO A 14 24.17 -14.17 5.25
CA PRO A 14 24.16 -13.64 3.87
C PRO A 14 22.76 -13.59 3.25
N ALA A 15 21.89 -14.52 3.64
CA ALA A 15 20.49 -14.50 3.19
C ALA A 15 19.70 -13.27 3.67
N ARG A 16 19.96 -12.74 4.88
CA ARG A 16 19.24 -11.55 5.38
C ARG A 16 19.52 -10.33 4.51
N GLU A 17 20.78 -10.11 4.15
CA GLU A 17 21.17 -9.00 3.27
C GLU A 17 20.57 -9.19 1.87
N PHE A 18 20.65 -10.41 1.33
CA PHE A 18 20.03 -10.76 0.05
C PHE A 18 18.52 -10.47 0.03
N PHE A 19 17.76 -10.99 0.99
CA PHE A 19 16.31 -10.78 1.07
C PHE A 19 15.97 -9.31 1.28
N THR A 20 16.75 -8.59 2.09
CA THR A 20 16.53 -7.15 2.31
C THR A 20 16.70 -6.37 1.01
N HIS A 21 17.78 -6.64 0.26
CA HIS A 21 18.03 -5.99 -1.01
C HIS A 21 16.95 -6.36 -2.05
N HIS A 22 16.62 -7.65 -2.17
CA HIS A 22 15.59 -8.15 -3.08
C HIS A 22 14.23 -7.47 -2.84
N TYR A 23 13.70 -7.55 -1.62
CA TYR A 23 12.39 -6.95 -1.32
C TYR A 23 12.40 -5.42 -1.42
N THR A 24 13.54 -4.76 -1.21
CA THR A 24 13.66 -3.32 -1.46
C THR A 24 13.48 -3.00 -2.94
N GLN A 25 14.13 -3.75 -3.84
CA GLN A 25 13.96 -3.57 -5.27
C GLN A 25 12.55 -3.92 -5.75
N VAL A 26 11.99 -5.06 -5.30
CA VAL A 26 10.64 -5.49 -5.71
C VAL A 26 9.59 -4.46 -5.27
N ARG A 27 9.67 -3.94 -4.04
CA ARG A 27 8.76 -2.88 -3.56
C ARG A 27 8.90 -1.59 -4.37
N ALA A 28 10.11 -1.18 -4.71
CA ALA A 28 10.35 0.02 -5.51
C ALA A 28 9.78 -0.13 -6.93
N SER A 29 10.03 -1.26 -7.58
CA SER A 29 9.49 -1.55 -8.92
C SER A 29 7.95 -1.61 -8.93
N MET A 30 7.35 -2.24 -7.92
CA MET A 30 5.90 -2.29 -7.77
C MET A 30 5.31 -0.89 -7.53
N ALA A 31 5.92 -0.07 -6.66
CA ALA A 31 5.48 1.31 -6.45
C ALA A 31 5.61 2.16 -7.72
N ALA A 32 6.66 1.99 -8.50
CA ALA A 32 6.82 2.67 -9.78
C ALA A 32 5.72 2.27 -10.78
N MET A 33 5.41 0.97 -10.90
CA MET A 33 4.32 0.49 -11.75
C MET A 33 2.97 1.09 -11.33
N LEU A 34 2.65 1.04 -10.04
CA LEU A 34 1.40 1.61 -9.51
C LEU A 34 1.30 3.11 -9.74
N ARG A 35 2.43 3.83 -9.64
CA ARG A 35 2.50 5.26 -9.93
C ARG A 35 2.26 5.55 -11.41
N THR A 36 2.79 4.74 -12.32
CA THR A 36 2.54 4.89 -13.76
C THR A 36 1.07 4.67 -14.10
N GLU A 37 0.43 3.69 -13.47
CA GLU A 37 -0.96 3.32 -13.78
C GLU A 37 -2.00 4.23 -13.10
N PHE A 38 -1.78 4.59 -11.83
CA PHE A 38 -2.78 5.28 -11.00
C PHE A 38 -2.35 6.67 -10.52
N GLY A 39 -1.10 7.09 -10.76
CA GLY A 39 -0.54 8.32 -10.21
C GLY A 39 -0.12 8.20 -8.73
N GLU A 40 -0.07 9.32 -8.02
CA GLU A 40 0.42 9.36 -6.62
C GLU A 40 -0.59 8.83 -5.59
N ARG A 41 -1.84 8.59 -5.99
CA ARG A 41 -2.86 7.99 -5.13
C ARG A 41 -3.66 6.96 -5.90
N LEU A 42 -3.68 5.74 -5.36
CA LEU A 42 -4.56 4.68 -5.84
C LEU A 42 -6.02 5.03 -5.51
N PRO A 43 -7.00 4.40 -6.18
CA PRO A 43 -8.42 4.62 -5.92
C PRO A 43 -8.78 4.54 -4.42
N GLY A 44 -8.22 3.59 -3.67
CA GLY A 44 -8.45 3.44 -2.22
C GLY A 44 -7.76 4.48 -1.32
N GLY A 45 -7.13 5.51 -1.89
CA GLY A 45 -6.46 6.58 -1.15
C GLY A 45 -5.03 6.27 -0.67
N LEU A 46 -4.54 5.04 -0.86
CA LEU A 46 -3.17 4.67 -0.56
C LEU A 46 -2.19 5.28 -1.58
N THR A 47 -0.98 5.60 -1.12
CA THR A 47 0.14 5.91 -2.02
C THR A 47 0.72 4.61 -2.59
N PRO A 48 1.38 4.66 -3.77
CA PRO A 48 2.07 3.51 -4.35
C PRO A 48 3.02 2.79 -3.38
N GLU A 49 3.78 3.55 -2.58
CA GLU A 49 4.75 3.01 -1.61
C GLU A 49 4.09 2.23 -0.46
N ARG A 50 2.86 2.62 -0.10
CA ARG A 50 2.08 1.93 0.94
C ARG A 50 1.33 0.74 0.38
N ALA A 51 0.88 0.82 -0.87
CA ALA A 51 0.16 -0.27 -1.54
C ALA A 51 1.09 -1.40 -2.00
N ALA A 52 2.28 -1.07 -2.51
CA ALA A 52 3.26 -2.04 -3.03
C ALA A 52 3.57 -3.20 -2.07
N PRO A 53 3.97 -2.98 -0.80
CA PRO A 53 4.27 -4.08 0.12
C PRO A 53 3.04 -4.95 0.44
N LEU A 54 1.83 -4.38 0.44
CA LEU A 54 0.60 -5.13 0.68
C LEU A 54 0.29 -6.05 -0.50
N LEU A 55 0.43 -5.55 -1.72
CA LEU A 55 0.21 -6.35 -2.94
C LEU A 55 1.20 -7.51 -3.05
N ILE A 56 2.48 -7.25 -2.74
CA ILE A 56 3.52 -8.29 -2.72
C ILE A 56 3.19 -9.36 -1.66
N ALA A 57 2.89 -8.96 -0.42
CA ALA A 57 2.57 -9.90 0.64
C ALA A 57 1.34 -10.77 0.33
N THR A 58 0.30 -10.17 -0.27
CA THR A 58 -0.89 -10.93 -0.72
C THR A 58 -0.53 -11.91 -1.82
N MET A 59 0.26 -11.50 -2.81
CA MET A 59 0.67 -12.37 -3.92
C MET A 59 1.51 -13.55 -3.40
N ASP A 60 2.50 -13.30 -2.53
CA ASP A 60 3.35 -14.33 -1.94
C ASP A 60 2.53 -15.34 -1.12
N GLY A 61 1.58 -14.84 -0.32
CA GLY A 61 0.69 -15.68 0.49
C GLY A 61 -0.28 -16.51 -0.34
N LEU A 62 -0.82 -15.97 -1.43
CA LEU A 62 -1.68 -16.72 -2.37
C LEU A 62 -0.88 -17.76 -3.16
N GLN A 63 0.33 -17.41 -3.59
CA GLN A 63 1.22 -18.35 -4.26
C GLN A 63 1.57 -19.53 -3.35
N TYR A 64 1.90 -19.27 -2.08
CA TYR A 64 2.19 -20.33 -1.12
C TYR A 64 0.98 -21.25 -0.88
N GLN A 65 -0.21 -20.69 -0.71
CA GLN A 65 -1.44 -21.46 -0.53
C GLN A 65 -1.79 -22.30 -1.77
N TRP A 66 -1.68 -21.73 -2.98
CA TRP A 66 -1.90 -22.45 -4.23
C TRP A 66 -0.90 -23.60 -4.43
N LEU A 67 0.36 -23.42 -4.03
CA LEU A 67 1.36 -24.49 -4.07
C LEU A 67 1.03 -25.65 -3.12
N LEU A 68 0.30 -25.39 -2.02
CA LEU A 68 -0.12 -26.40 -1.06
C LEU A 68 -1.41 -27.12 -1.48
N ASP A 69 -2.38 -26.38 -2.02
CA ASP A 69 -3.67 -26.91 -2.47
C ASP A 69 -4.22 -26.10 -3.66
N PRO A 70 -3.81 -26.44 -4.89
CA PRO A 70 -4.19 -25.69 -6.09
C PRO A 70 -5.66 -25.90 -6.47
N GLU A 71 -6.31 -26.96 -5.98
CA GLU A 71 -7.73 -27.22 -6.24
C GLU A 71 -8.63 -26.39 -5.31
N ALA A 72 -8.16 -26.07 -4.09
CA ALA A 72 -8.89 -25.23 -3.15
C ALA A 72 -8.71 -23.72 -3.38
N VAL A 73 -7.58 -23.30 -3.97
CA VAL A 73 -7.20 -21.88 -4.07
C VAL A 73 -7.11 -21.44 -5.51
N ASP A 74 -8.12 -20.73 -6.00
CA ASP A 74 -8.00 -19.97 -7.25
C ASP A 74 -7.21 -18.68 -6.98
N MET A 75 -5.88 -18.74 -7.12
CA MET A 75 -4.98 -17.62 -6.86
C MET A 75 -5.29 -16.37 -7.73
N PRO A 76 -5.52 -16.48 -9.06
CA PRO A 76 -5.96 -15.35 -9.87
C PRO A 76 -7.26 -14.71 -9.36
N ALA A 77 -8.29 -15.50 -9.05
CA ALA A 77 -9.56 -14.98 -8.56
C ALA A 77 -9.41 -14.30 -7.19
N ALA A 78 -8.70 -14.93 -6.26
CA ALA A 78 -8.45 -14.38 -4.92
C ALA A 78 -7.68 -13.06 -4.97
N PHE A 79 -6.72 -12.92 -5.90
CA PHE A 79 -6.01 -11.66 -6.07
C PHE A 79 -6.91 -10.56 -6.65
N GLN A 80 -7.80 -10.89 -7.58
CA GLN A 80 -8.79 -9.93 -8.08
C GLN A 80 -9.75 -9.47 -6.98
N ASP A 81 -10.19 -10.38 -6.11
CA ASP A 81 -11.05 -10.06 -4.97
C ASP A 81 -10.33 -9.12 -3.99
N PHE A 82 -9.05 -9.36 -3.71
CA PHE A 82 -8.23 -8.45 -2.92
C PHE A 82 -8.15 -7.04 -3.54
N LEU A 83 -7.96 -6.94 -4.87
CA LEU A 83 -7.94 -5.64 -5.55
C LEU A 83 -9.29 -4.91 -5.45
N ARG A 84 -10.41 -5.63 -5.41
CA ARG A 84 -11.73 -5.02 -5.19
C ARG A 84 -11.84 -4.40 -3.79
N LEU A 85 -11.26 -5.01 -2.77
CA LEU A 85 -11.23 -4.46 -1.40
C LEU A 85 -10.42 -3.15 -1.30
N LEU A 86 -9.44 -2.95 -2.17
CA LEU A 86 -8.63 -1.73 -2.22
C LEU A 86 -9.29 -0.60 -3.02
N ARG A 87 -10.45 -0.82 -3.63
CA ARG A 87 -11.22 0.23 -4.30
C ARG A 87 -12.04 1.00 -3.26
N PRO A 88 -12.19 2.32 -3.41
CA PRO A 88 -13.02 3.09 -2.50
C PRO A 88 -14.45 2.61 -2.63
N ASP A 89 -15.14 2.55 -1.51
CA ASP A 89 -16.55 2.18 -1.48
C ASP A 89 -17.34 3.22 -2.27
N ALA A 90 -17.92 2.84 -3.40
CA ALA A 90 -18.65 3.76 -4.28
C ALA A 90 -19.78 4.51 -3.54
N ALA A 91 -20.25 3.95 -2.42
CA ALA A 91 -21.28 4.53 -1.56
C ALA A 91 -20.82 5.77 -0.76
N GLN A 92 -19.52 5.98 -0.53
CA GLN A 92 -19.02 7.10 0.29
C GLN A 92 -18.79 8.40 -0.50
N THR A 93 -18.68 8.31 -1.83
CA THR A 93 -18.52 9.49 -2.72
C THR A 93 -19.83 10.27 -2.91
N SER A 94 -20.97 9.73 -2.45
CA SER A 94 -22.30 10.27 -2.71
C SER A 94 -22.89 11.14 -1.59
N ARG A 95 -22.15 11.50 -0.53
CA ARG A 95 -22.67 12.49 0.43
C ARG A 95 -22.40 13.90 -0.14
N PRO A 96 -23.39 14.61 -0.69
CA PRO A 96 -23.19 16.00 -1.04
C PRO A 96 -22.81 16.74 0.24
N GLU A 97 -21.71 17.48 0.15
CA GLU A 97 -21.33 18.54 1.08
C GLU A 97 -22.57 19.42 1.23
N SER A 98 -23.30 19.23 2.32
CA SER A 98 -24.34 20.17 2.73
C SER A 98 -23.59 21.44 3.02
N ALA A 99 -23.67 22.37 2.07
CA ALA A 99 -23.24 23.74 2.20
C ALA A 99 -23.96 24.34 3.41
N ASP A 100 -23.37 24.17 4.59
CA ASP A 100 -23.62 25.03 5.72
C ASP A 100 -22.86 26.32 5.43
N ALA A 101 -23.50 27.16 4.61
CA ALA A 101 -23.02 28.51 4.38
C ALA A 101 -23.26 29.32 5.67
N PRO A 102 -22.25 30.05 6.17
CA PRO A 102 -22.49 31.02 7.22
C PRO A 102 -23.11 32.26 6.57
N GLU A 103 -24.43 32.43 6.66
CA GLU A 103 -25.05 33.73 6.43
C GLU A 103 -24.79 34.60 7.68
N ALA A 104 -23.64 35.28 7.64
CA ALA A 104 -23.37 36.42 8.49
C ALA A 104 -24.07 37.67 7.94
N GLU A 105 -24.87 38.28 8.81
CA GLU A 105 -25.19 39.71 8.94
C GLU A 105 -26.14 40.39 7.92
N GLY A 106 -27.12 41.08 8.49
CA GLY A 106 -27.99 42.01 7.78
C GLY A 106 -29.37 42.29 8.39
N HIS A 107 -29.55 42.18 9.71
CA HIS A 107 -30.76 42.68 10.37
C HIS A 107 -30.49 44.05 11.00
N ASP A 108 -30.60 45.09 10.18
CA ASP A 108 -31.09 46.39 10.63
C ASP A 108 -32.18 46.82 9.64
N PRO A 109 -33.45 46.72 10.07
CA PRO A 109 -34.29 47.91 9.96
C PRO A 109 -35.32 48.00 11.07
N ALA A 110 -35.32 49.11 11.81
CA ALA A 110 -36.50 49.82 12.34
C ALA A 110 -36.10 50.65 13.57
N HIS A 111 -36.61 51.84 13.84
CA HIS A 111 -37.43 52.83 13.15
C HIS A 111 -37.60 53.93 14.22
N ASP A 112 -37.46 55.19 13.82
CA ASP A 112 -38.03 56.40 14.47
C ASP A 112 -37.70 56.69 15.96
#